data_AF-A0A969QMD1-F1
#
_entry.id   AF-A0A969QMD1-F1
#
_cell.length_a   1.000
_cell.length_b   1.000
_cell.length_c   1.000
_cell.angle_alpha   90.00
_cell.angle_beta   90.00
_cell.angle_gamma   90.00
#
_symmetry.space_group_name_H-M   'P 1'
#
loop_
_entity.id
_entity.type
_entity.pdbx_description
1 polymer ?
#
loop_
_entity_poly.entity_id
_entity_poly.type
_entity_poly.pdbx_seq_one_letter_code
_entity_poly.pdbx_strand_id
1 'polypeptide(L)'
;MFLLQACGNQIRLKGQMLPIQDANLLAFLGSPWLTDIADIQPLGLALSDFAIHDPVSDYLLLLQSKQTALQDTKKLAQKATGQTGEFTPNQ
;
A
#
# COMPACT_ATOMS: atom_id res chain seq x y z
N MET A 1 12.20 -9.86 13.65
CA MET A 1 11.24 -8.92 13.04
C MET A 1 9.84 -9.47 13.28
N PHE A 2 8.92 -8.63 13.73
CA PHE A 2 7.57 -9.00 14.18
C PHE A 2 6.51 -8.23 13.40
N LEU A 3 5.33 -8.85 13.26
CA LEU A 3 4.13 -8.22 12.73
C LEU A 3 3.06 -8.26 13.82
N LEU A 4 2.57 -7.11 14.24
CA LEU A 4 1.49 -6.97 15.21
C LEU A 4 0.21 -6.54 14.48
N GLN A 5 -0.94 -7.00 14.96
CA GLN A 5 -2.23 -6.53 14.47
C GLN A 5 -3.00 -5.91 15.65
N ALA A 6 -3.44 -4.68 15.48
CA ALA A 6 -4.27 -4.01 16.46
C ALA A 6 -5.67 -4.64 16.48
N CYS A 7 -6.13 -5.04 17.67
CA CYS A 7 -7.43 -5.70 17.83
C CYS A 7 -8.62 -4.79 17.49
N GLY A 8 -8.46 -3.46 17.66
CA GLY A 8 -9.56 -2.50 17.51
C GLY A 8 -9.76 -1.95 16.09
N ASN A 9 -8.74 -1.93 15.24
CA ASN A 9 -8.79 -1.22 13.96
C ASN A 9 -8.04 -1.92 12.80
N GLN A 10 -7.79 -3.24 12.89
CA GLN A 10 -7.16 -4.07 11.84
C GLN A 10 -5.79 -3.57 11.33
N ILE A 11 -5.21 -2.54 11.95
CA ILE A 11 -3.91 -1.98 11.58
C ILE A 11 -2.85 -3.04 11.84
N ARG A 12 -2.03 -3.28 10.83
CA ARG A 12 -0.83 -4.11 10.97
C ARG A 12 0.37 -3.21 11.18
N LEU A 13 1.22 -3.55 12.13
CA LEU A 13 2.47 -2.86 12.44
C LEU A 13 3.63 -3.82 12.22
N LYS A 14 4.63 -3.41 11.45
CA LYS A 14 5.85 -4.19 11.24
C LYS A 14 6.99 -3.53 12.00
N GLY A 15 7.72 -4.33 12.79
CA GLY A 15 8.74 -3.77 13.66
C GLY A 15 9.60 -4.79 14.38
N GLN A 16 10.26 -4.31 15.42
CA GLN A 16 11.12 -5.10 16.29
C GLN A 16 10.78 -4.83 17.75
N MET A 17 10.98 -5.87 18.57
CA MET A 17 10.86 -5.78 20.02
C MET A 17 12.25 -5.50 20.58
N LEU A 18 12.39 -4.45 21.39
CA LEU A 18 13.65 -4.06 22.02
C LEU A 18 13.48 -4.07 23.54
N PRO A 19 14.30 -4.85 24.27
CA PRO A 19 14.29 -4.81 25.72
C PRO A 19 14.91 -3.50 26.22
N ILE A 20 14.21 -2.82 27.13
CA ILE A 20 14.75 -1.70 27.90
C ILE A 20 15.21 -2.28 29.24
N GLN A 21 16.51 -2.53 29.33
CA GLN A 21 17.16 -3.28 30.42
C GLN A 21 16.89 -2.66 31.80
N ASP A 22 16.90 -1.33 31.88
CA ASP A 22 16.74 -0.59 33.14
C ASP A 22 15.30 -0.59 33.70
N ALA A 23 14.32 -0.93 32.86
CA ALA A 23 12.91 -0.83 33.22
C ALA A 23 12.18 -2.19 33.24
N ASN A 24 12.85 -3.29 32.86
CA ASN A 24 12.20 -4.59 32.59
C ASN A 24 10.99 -4.44 31.63
N LEU A 25 11.11 -3.52 30.67
CA LEU A 25 10.08 -3.22 29.68
C LEU A 25 10.52 -3.73 28.31
N LEU A 26 9.53 -4.00 27.46
CA LEU A 26 9.75 -4.29 26.05
C LEU A 26 9.12 -3.16 25.22
N ALA A 27 9.96 -2.41 24.50
CA ALA A 27 9.50 -1.41 23.56
C ALA A 27 9.31 -2.05 22.18
N PHE A 28 8.17 -1.79 21.56
CA PHE A 28 7.96 -2.13 20.15
C PHE A 28 8.26 -0.90 19.29
N LEU A 29 9.29 -0.99 18.46
CA LEU A 29 9.59 0.00 17.44
C LEU A 29 9.15 -0.53 16.08
N GLY A 30 8.19 0.15 15.46
CA GLY A 30 7.66 -0.28 14.17
C GLY A 30 6.83 0.80 13.49
N SER A 31 6.55 0.54 12.21
CA SER A 31 5.74 1.41 11.36
C SER A 31 4.50 0.65 10.88
N PRO A 32 3.41 1.36 10.50
CA PRO A 32 2.27 0.77 9.82
C PRO A 32 2.69 -0.02 8.58
N TRP A 33 2.16 -1.23 8.46
CA TRP A 33 2.33 -2.06 7.28
C TRP A 33 1.27 -1.67 6.24
N LEU A 34 1.67 -0.75 5.37
CA LEU A 34 0.83 -0.26 4.27
C LEU A 34 1.16 -1.03 2.99
N THR A 35 0.12 -1.47 2.29
CA THR A 35 0.27 -2.16 1.00
C THR A 35 -0.27 -1.33 -0.17
N ASP A 36 -1.12 -0.35 0.11
CA ASP A 36 -1.65 0.62 -0.84
C ASP A 36 -1.72 2.01 -0.19
N ILE A 37 -1.66 3.08 -1.00
CA ILE A 37 -1.96 4.46 -0.54
C ILE A 37 -3.40 4.55 -0.02
N ALA A 38 -4.32 3.79 -0.62
CA ALA A 38 -5.70 3.73 -0.16
C ALA A 38 -5.82 3.21 1.28
N ASP A 39 -4.82 2.47 1.79
CA ASP A 39 -4.81 1.96 3.16
C ASP A 39 -4.50 3.07 4.19
N ILE A 40 -4.03 4.25 3.79
CA ILE A 40 -3.60 5.32 4.71
C ILE A 40 -4.80 6.02 5.36
N GLN A 41 -5.78 6.41 4.55
CA GLN A 41 -6.95 7.18 4.98
C GLN A 41 -7.83 6.44 6.02
N PRO A 42 -8.13 5.13 5.84
CA PRO A 42 -8.91 4.35 6.82
C PRO A 42 -8.24 4.23 8.19
N LEU A 43 -6.92 4.41 8.27
CA LEU A 43 -6.15 4.35 9.51
C LEU A 43 -6.14 5.70 10.24
N GLY A 44 -6.77 6.73 9.67
CA GLY A 44 -6.72 8.10 10.19
C GLY A 44 -5.35 8.75 10.06
N LEU A 45 -4.47 8.18 9.22
CA LEU A 45 -3.13 8.68 8.96
C LEU A 45 -3.15 9.61 7.76
N ALA A 46 -2.22 10.55 7.73
CA ALA A 46 -1.91 11.38 6.59
C ALA A 46 -0.50 11.06 6.07
N LEU A 47 -0.22 11.39 4.80
CA LEU A 47 1.14 11.25 4.26
C LEU A 47 2.17 12.07 5.07
N SER A 48 1.73 13.16 5.71
CA SER A 48 2.55 14.01 6.58
C SER A 48 2.95 13.37 7.90
N ASP A 49 2.30 12.27 8.30
CA ASP A 49 2.68 11.52 9.51
C ASP A 49 3.92 10.64 9.26
N PHE A 50 4.31 10.49 8.00
CA PHE A 50 5.56 9.87 7.60
C PHE A 50 6.63 10.96 7.42
N ALA A 51 7.85 10.70 7.89
CA ALA A 51 8.94 11.64 7.67
C ALA A 51 9.16 11.84 6.16
N ILE A 52 9.57 13.04 5.75
CA ILE A 52 9.78 13.40 4.33
C ILE A 52 10.83 12.48 3.66
N HIS A 53 11.72 11.89 4.44
CA HIS A 53 12.73 10.92 3.99
C HIS A 53 12.43 9.49 4.42
N ASP A 54 11.21 9.20 4.86
CA ASP A 54 10.80 7.84 5.18
C ASP A 54 10.67 7.03 3.88
N PRO A 55 11.38 5.89 3.73
CA PRO A 55 11.25 5.03 2.56
C PRO A 55 9.82 4.53 2.30
N VAL A 56 8.91 4.60 3.30
CA VAL A 56 7.49 4.29 3.13
C VAL A 56 6.83 5.24 2.12
N SER A 57 7.11 6.54 2.17
CA SER A 57 6.53 7.55 1.29
C SER A 57 6.93 7.33 -0.18
N ASP A 58 8.21 7.08 -0.42
CA ASP A 58 8.74 6.76 -1.76
C ASP A 58 8.16 5.43 -2.29
N TYR A 59 8.07 4.43 -1.42
CA TYR A 59 7.49 3.13 -1.77
C TYR A 59 6.02 3.24 -2.18
N LEU A 60 5.24 4.05 -1.45
CA LEU A 60 3.84 4.31 -1.74
C LEU A 60 3.64 5.02 -3.07
N LEU A 61 4.45 6.04 -3.37
CA LEU A 61 4.42 6.75 -4.66
C LEU A 61 4.77 5.81 -5.84
N LEU A 62 5.75 4.93 -5.64
CA LEU A 62 6.11 3.89 -6.63
C LEU A 62 4.96 2.90 -6.84
N LEU A 63 4.29 2.49 -5.76
CA LEU A 63 3.12 1.60 -5.79
C LEU A 63 1.95 2.23 -6.57
N GLN A 64 1.65 3.49 -6.30
CA GLN A 64 0.61 4.24 -7.01
C GLN A 64 0.90 4.36 -8.51
N SER A 65 2.16 4.64 -8.85
CA SER A 65 2.61 4.73 -10.24
C SER A 65 2.44 3.40 -10.98
N LYS A 66 2.81 2.28 -10.33
CA LYS A 66 2.61 0.92 -10.86
C LYS A 66 1.12 0.58 -11.03
N GLN A 67 0.31 0.89 -10.03
CA GLN A 67 -1.12 0.60 -10.05
C GLN A 67 -1.82 1.37 -11.17
N THR A 68 -1.48 2.65 -11.36
CA THR A 68 -2.00 3.48 -12.45
C THR A 68 -1.62 2.90 -13.82
N ALA A 69 -0.34 2.56 -14.02
CA ALA A 69 0.13 1.97 -15.27
C ALA A 69 -0.58 0.64 -15.59
N LEU A 70 -0.81 -0.21 -14.58
CA LEU A 70 -1.55 -1.46 -14.74
C LEU A 70 -3.03 -1.22 -15.06
N GLN A 71 -3.67 -0.24 -14.42
CA GLN A 71 -5.05 0.12 -14.72
C GLN A 71 -5.20 0.66 -16.15
N ASP A 72 -4.28 1.50 -16.61
CA ASP A 72 -4.30 2.03 -17.98
C ASP A 72 -4.04 0.94 -19.00
N THR A 73 -3.10 0.03 -18.73
CA THR A 73 -2.88 -1.16 -19.58
C THR A 73 -4.13 -2.03 -19.67
N LYS A 74 -4.82 -2.26 -18.55
CA LYS A 74 -6.10 -3.00 -18.54
C LYS A 74 -7.20 -2.29 -19.32
N LYS A 75 -7.34 -0.97 -19.17
CA LYS A 75 -8.31 -0.16 -19.92
C LYS A 75 -8.04 -0.20 -21.43
N LEU A 76 -6.76 -0.12 -21.84
CA LEU A 76 -6.37 -0.21 -23.24
C LEU A 76 -6.62 -1.62 -23.80
N ALA A 77 -6.30 -2.67 -23.05
CA ALA A 77 -6.59 -4.05 -23.44
C ALA A 77 -8.10 -4.28 -23.58
N GLN A 78 -8.93 -3.78 -22.65
CA GLN A 78 -10.39 -3.86 -22.73
C GLN A 78 -10.97 -3.08 -23.93
N LYS A 79 -10.42 -1.91 -24.25
CA LYS A 79 -10.82 -1.15 -25.45
C LYS A 79 -10.37 -1.82 -26.74
N ALA A 80 -9.25 -2.52 -26.74
CA ALA A 80 -8.76 -3.26 -27.90
C ALA A 80 -9.55 -4.55 -28.12
N THR A 81 -9.97 -5.27 -27.07
CA THR A 81 -10.83 -6.45 -27.21
C THR A 81 -12.30 -6.11 -27.46
N GLY A 82 -12.78 -4.94 -27.01
CA GLY A 82 -14.13 -4.45 -27.28
C GLY A 82 -14.36 -3.91 -28.69
N GLN A 83 -13.30 -3.65 -29.47
CA GLN A 83 -13.40 -3.17 -30.87
C GLN A 83 -13.29 -4.30 -31.91
N THR A 84 -13.00 -5.55 -31.51
CA THR A 84 -12.91 -6.71 -32.42
C THR A 84 -14.25 -7.43 -32.58
N GLY A 85 -15.36 -6.67 -32.66
CA GLY A 85 -16.73 -7.18 -32.78
C GLY A 85 -17.52 -6.66 -33.99
N GLU A 86 -16.98 -5.74 -34.79
CA GLU A 86 -17.64 -5.21 -35.98
C GLU A 86 -16.68 -5.17 -37.18
N PHE A 87 -16.24 -6.34 -37.60
CA PHE A 87 -15.94 -6.58 -39.01
C PHE A 87 -16.76 -7.79 -39.43
N THR A 88 -18.01 -7.55 -39.83
CA THR A 88 -18.78 -8.48 -40.65
C THR A 88 -18.36 -8.29 -42.11
N PRO A 89 -17.67 -9.24 -42.75
CA PRO A 89 -17.50 -9.23 -44.20
C PRO A 89 -18.71 -9.91 -44.84
N ASN A 90 -19.57 -9.14 -45.53
CA ASN A 90 -20.54 -9.54 -46.57
C ASN A 90 -21.59 -8.41 -46.67
N GLN A 91 -21.93 -7.83 -47.83
CA GLN A 91 -21.94 -8.27 -49.23
C GLN A 91 -21.52 -7.11 -50.14
#